data_AF-S7TDJ7-F1
#
_entry.id   AF-S7TDJ7-F1
#
_cell.length_a   1.000
_cell.length_b   1.000
_cell.length_c   1.000
_cell.angle_alpha   90.00
_cell.angle_beta   90.00
_cell.angle_gamma   90.00
#
_symmetry.space_group_name_H-M   'P 1'
#
loop_
_entity.id
_entity.type
_entity.pdbx_description
1 polymer ?
#
loop_
_entity_poly.entity_id
_entity_poly.type
_entity_poly.pdbx_seq_one_letter_code
_entity_poly.pdbx_strand_id
1 'polypeptide(L)'
;MATVISIQEFRRRTVLIAPATEAARKKSPLRVCKDEIWAHDFSGLTGVVFGAMRIREILDHHFPLQEEWKHHLLCVLDICQQTEGRERAKALAETIFDFKSCIYELTTPENAKDLALAVLVLELIERSAALRLHGSRA
;
A
#
# COMPACT_ATOMS: atom_id res chain seq x y z
N MET A 1 -6.01 43.22 2.63
CA MET A 1 -4.65 43.61 3.07
C MET A 1 -3.89 42.34 3.41
N ALA A 2 -2.94 41.92 2.57
CA ALA A 2 -2.16 40.70 2.80
C ALA A 2 -0.98 41.01 3.73
N THR A 3 -0.87 40.31 4.85
CA THR A 3 0.24 40.48 5.78
C THR A 3 1.46 39.72 5.25
N VAL A 4 2.46 40.45 4.77
CA VAL A 4 3.75 39.87 4.36
C VAL A 4 4.54 39.56 5.62
N ILE A 5 4.82 38.27 5.84
CA ILE A 5 5.56 37.79 7.00
C ILE A 5 6.96 37.35 6.54
N SER A 6 7.98 37.56 7.36
CA SER A 6 9.34 37.12 7.05
C SER A 6 9.43 35.59 6.94
N ILE A 7 10.28 35.08 6.05
CA ILE A 7 10.54 33.64 5.87
C ILE A 7 10.93 32.96 7.19
N GLN A 8 11.63 33.67 8.09
CA GLN A 8 12.03 33.15 9.39
C GLN A 8 10.85 33.01 10.37
N GLU A 9 9.90 33.95 10.37
CA GLU A 9 8.67 33.83 11.14
C GLU A 9 7.73 32.78 10.58
N PHE A 10 7.68 32.60 9.26
CA PHE A 10 6.95 31.50 8.64
C PHE A 10 7.48 30.17 9.15
N ARG A 11 8.81 29.94 9.08
CA ARG A 11 9.46 28.73 9.58
C ARG A 11 9.22 28.49 11.07
N ARG A 12 9.31 29.53 11.91
CA ARG A 12 9.01 29.43 13.34
C ARG A 12 7.56 29.05 13.60
N ARG A 13 6.61 29.61 12.83
CA ARG A 13 5.19 29.24 12.94
C ARG A 13 4.94 27.81 12.48
N THR A 14 5.58 27.33 11.41
CA THR A 14 5.44 25.93 10.97
C THR A 14 5.98 24.95 12.01
N VAL A 15 7.12 25.28 12.65
CA VAL A 15 7.71 24.46 13.71
C VAL A 15 6.86 24.46 14.99
N LEU A 16 6.18 25.56 15.32
CA LEU A 16 5.28 25.60 16.49
C LEU A 16 3.94 24.88 16.26
N ILE A 17 3.51 24.71 15.00
CA ILE A 17 2.29 23.97 14.65
C ILE A 17 2.56 22.45 14.61
N ALA A 18 3.82 22.02 14.49
CA ALA A 18 4.21 20.61 14.52
C ALA A 18 5.00 20.31 15.81
N PRO A 19 4.30 20.00 16.92
CA PRO A 19 4.51 18.67 17.53
C PRO A 19 3.29 18.14 18.32
N ALA A 20 2.04 18.42 17.90
CA ALA A 20 0.85 17.90 18.60
C ALA A 20 0.16 16.72 17.89
N THR A 21 0.44 16.50 16.60
CA THR A 21 -0.21 15.44 15.80
C THR A 21 0.56 14.11 15.80
N GLU A 22 1.80 14.09 16.31
CA GLU A 22 2.66 12.90 16.30
C GLU A 22 2.37 11.94 17.48
N ALA A 23 1.86 12.44 18.62
CA ALA A 23 1.74 11.63 19.84
C ALA A 23 0.37 10.95 20.05
N ALA A 24 -0.64 11.21 19.20
CA ALA A 24 -2.02 10.82 19.51
C ALA A 24 -2.83 10.23 18.34
N ARG A 25 -2.21 9.79 17.24
CA ARG A 25 -2.86 8.72 16.45
C ARG A 25 -2.74 7.46 17.28
N LYS A 26 -3.74 7.20 18.13
CA LYS A 26 -3.96 5.89 18.75
C LYS A 26 -3.73 4.87 17.65
N LYS A 27 -2.65 4.08 17.74
CA LYS A 27 -2.37 2.99 16.81
C LYS A 27 -3.60 2.09 16.87
N SER A 28 -4.48 2.22 15.89
CA SER A 28 -5.62 1.32 15.77
C SER A 28 -5.03 -0.09 15.75
N PRO A 29 -5.54 -1.01 16.58
CA PRO A 29 -5.03 -2.38 16.56
C PRO A 29 -5.16 -2.90 15.14
N LEU A 30 -4.09 -3.50 14.60
CA LEU A 30 -4.09 -4.10 13.29
C LEU A 30 -5.22 -5.15 13.26
N ARG A 31 -6.27 -4.94 12.45
CA ARG A 31 -7.39 -5.88 12.33
C ARG A 31 -7.21 -6.77 11.10
N VAL A 32 -5.97 -7.15 10.81
CA VAL A 32 -5.66 -8.01 9.67
C VAL A 32 -5.74 -9.47 10.11
N CYS A 33 -6.84 -10.12 9.77
CA CYS A 33 -7.02 -11.55 10.02
C CYS A 33 -6.52 -12.35 8.80
N LYS A 34 -5.61 -13.32 9.02
CA LYS A 34 -5.10 -14.18 7.96
C LYS A 34 -6.19 -14.99 7.28
N ASP A 35 -7.16 -15.47 8.06
CA ASP A 35 -8.28 -16.29 7.54
C ASP A 35 -9.16 -15.48 6.58
N GLU A 36 -9.31 -14.18 6.84
CA GLU A 36 -10.05 -13.26 5.97
C GLU A 36 -9.32 -13.02 4.65
N ILE A 37 -7.98 -12.93 4.66
CA ILE A 37 -7.18 -12.83 3.44
C ILE A 37 -7.38 -14.07 2.56
N TRP A 38 -7.35 -15.27 3.14
CA TRP A 38 -7.50 -16.52 2.39
C TRP A 38 -8.93 -16.74 1.86
N ALA A 39 -9.95 -16.17 2.49
CA ALA A 39 -11.35 -16.31 2.07
C ALA A 39 -11.71 -15.46 0.84
N HIS A 40 -10.88 -14.50 0.45
CA HIS A 40 -11.16 -13.58 -0.64
C HIS A 40 -10.58 -14.02 -1.99
N ASP A 41 -11.37 -13.85 -3.05
CA ASP A 41 -10.91 -14.02 -4.42
C ASP A 41 -10.26 -12.73 -4.95
N PHE A 42 -8.94 -12.76 -5.16
CA PHE A 42 -8.14 -11.66 -5.71
C PHE A 42 -8.15 -11.58 -7.24
N SER A 43 -8.95 -12.40 -7.93
CA SER A 43 -9.02 -12.40 -9.39
C SER A 43 -9.84 -11.20 -9.94
N GLY A 44 -10.79 -10.70 -9.16
CA GLY A 44 -11.63 -9.55 -9.50
C GLY A 44 -11.17 -8.23 -8.87
N LEU A 45 -11.66 -7.10 -9.38
CA LEU A 45 -11.35 -5.77 -8.86
C LEU A 45 -11.72 -5.65 -7.37
N THR A 46 -12.85 -6.22 -6.95
CA THR A 46 -13.28 -6.19 -5.54
C THR A 46 -12.26 -6.83 -4.60
N GLY A 47 -11.69 -7.97 -4.99
CA GLY A 47 -10.64 -8.63 -4.21
C GLY A 47 -9.33 -7.85 -4.18
N VAL A 48 -8.95 -7.24 -5.31
CA VAL A 48 -7.79 -6.35 -5.36
C VAL A 48 -7.98 -5.15 -4.44
N VAL A 49 -9.15 -4.51 -4.46
CA VAL A 49 -9.46 -3.38 -3.56
C VAL A 49 -9.43 -3.82 -2.10
N PHE A 50 -9.99 -4.98 -1.78
CA PHE A 50 -9.88 -5.56 -0.44
C PHE A 50 -8.41 -5.74 -0.03
N GLY A 51 -7.60 -6.38 -0.87
CA GLY A 51 -6.17 -6.55 -0.63
C GLY A 51 -5.43 -5.23 -0.44
N ALA A 52 -5.72 -4.24 -1.29
CA ALA A 52 -5.14 -2.91 -1.22
C ALA A 52 -5.49 -2.20 0.10
N MET A 53 -6.73 -2.34 0.58
CA MET A 53 -7.15 -1.82 1.88
C MET A 53 -6.41 -2.49 3.05
N ARG A 54 -6.11 -3.79 2.97
CA ARG A 54 -5.32 -4.49 4.00
C ARG A 54 -3.85 -4.09 3.97
N ILE A 55 -3.25 -3.97 2.78
CA ILE A 55 -1.89 -3.45 2.62
C ILE A 55 -1.80 -2.03 3.20
N ARG A 56 -2.77 -1.17 2.88
CA ARG A 56 -2.86 0.18 3.45
C ARG A 56 -2.96 0.15 4.97
N GLU A 57 -3.81 -0.70 5.56
CA GLU A 57 -3.96 -0.79 7.01
C GLU A 57 -2.64 -1.17 7.70
N ILE A 58 -1.88 -2.11 7.10
CA ILE A 58 -0.55 -2.53 7.58
C ILE A 58 0.44 -1.37 7.47
N LEU A 59 0.54 -0.74 6.30
CA LEU A 59 1.54 0.29 6.02
C LEU A 59 1.22 1.62 6.71
N ASP A 60 -0.04 2.03 6.83
CA ASP A 60 -0.44 3.22 7.61
C ASP A 60 -0.14 3.03 9.12
N HIS A 61 -0.17 1.79 9.63
CA HIS A 61 0.14 1.50 11.03
C HIS A 61 1.63 1.67 11.35
N HIS A 62 2.50 1.22 10.45
CA HIS A 62 3.96 1.26 10.63
C HIS A 62 4.59 2.56 10.08
N PHE A 63 4.07 3.07 8.96
CA PHE A 63 4.64 4.17 8.18
C PHE A 63 3.60 5.25 7.78
N PRO A 64 2.95 5.93 8.74
CA PRO A 64 1.88 6.89 8.45
C PRO A 64 2.33 8.12 7.65
N LEU A 65 3.61 8.50 7.75
CA LEU A 65 4.18 9.70 7.14
C LEU A 65 4.83 9.45 5.78
N GLN A 66 5.04 8.17 5.41
CA GLN A 66 5.68 7.86 4.13
C GLN A 66 4.64 7.83 3.01
N GLU A 67 4.97 8.44 1.88
CA GLU A 67 4.07 8.55 0.73
C GLU A 67 4.45 7.63 -0.43
N GLU A 68 5.68 7.14 -0.48
CA GLU A 68 6.21 6.31 -1.56
C GLU A 68 5.38 5.05 -1.78
N TRP A 69 5.04 4.33 -0.71
CA TRP A 69 4.21 3.12 -0.80
C TRP A 69 2.77 3.41 -1.26
N LYS A 70 2.24 4.62 -1.00
CA LYS A 70 0.89 5.02 -1.42
C LYS A 70 0.83 5.15 -2.94
N HIS A 71 1.90 5.67 -3.55
CA HIS A 71 2.01 5.76 -5.00
C HIS A 71 2.00 4.37 -5.65
N HIS A 72 2.83 3.45 -5.16
CA HIS A 72 2.87 2.07 -5.67
C HIS A 72 1.52 1.35 -5.55
N LEU A 73 0.82 1.55 -4.43
CA LEU A 73 -0.52 0.98 -4.22
C LEU A 73 -1.54 1.51 -5.23
N LEU A 74 -1.48 2.81 -5.55
CA LEU A 74 -2.33 3.41 -6.58
C LEU A 74 -2.01 2.85 -7.97
N CYS A 75 -0.73 2.69 -8.32
CA CYS A 75 -0.33 2.08 -9.59
C CYS A 75 -0.89 0.66 -9.74
N VAL A 76 -0.86 -0.16 -8.68
CA VAL A 76 -1.44 -1.52 -8.70
C VAL A 76 -2.95 -1.47 -8.98
N LEU A 77 -3.68 -0.57 -8.31
CA LEU A 77 -5.12 -0.40 -8.54
C LEU A 77 -5.44 0.09 -9.95
N ASP A 78 -4.66 1.05 -10.44
CA ASP A 78 -4.87 1.64 -11.77
C ASP A 78 -4.63 0.62 -12.88
N ILE A 79 -3.55 -0.17 -12.78
CA ILE A 79 -3.29 -1.29 -13.69
C ILE A 79 -4.44 -2.30 -13.65
N CYS A 80 -4.95 -2.64 -12.45
CA CYS A 80 -6.06 -3.58 -12.31
C CYS A 80 -7.38 -3.07 -12.89
N GLN A 81 -7.56 -1.76 -13.02
CA GLN A 81 -8.74 -1.13 -13.60
C GLN A 81 -8.62 -0.94 -15.11
N GLN A 82 -7.44 -0.51 -15.60
CA GLN A 82 -7.25 -0.11 -17.00
C GLN A 82 -6.83 -1.25 -17.91
N THR A 83 -6.23 -2.32 -17.37
CA THR A 83 -5.65 -3.39 -18.17
C THR A 83 -6.33 -4.73 -17.91
N GLU A 84 -6.40 -5.57 -18.95
CA GLU A 84 -6.97 -6.91 -18.88
C GLU A 84 -6.00 -7.94 -19.51
N GLY A 85 -6.19 -9.21 -19.15
CA GLY A 85 -5.43 -10.31 -19.75
C GLY A 85 -3.91 -10.17 -19.55
N ARG A 86 -3.15 -10.37 -20.63
CA ARG A 86 -1.69 -10.59 -20.58
C ARG A 86 -0.91 -9.33 -20.23
N GLU A 87 -1.40 -8.18 -20.67
CA GLU A 87 -0.78 -6.88 -20.38
C GLU A 87 -0.90 -6.57 -18.89
N ARG A 88 -2.05 -6.87 -18.28
CA ARG A 88 -2.25 -6.74 -16.82
C ARG A 88 -1.23 -7.56 -16.03
N ALA A 89 -1.06 -8.83 -16.36
CA ALA A 89 -0.15 -9.69 -15.60
C ALA A 89 1.30 -9.21 -15.68
N LYS A 90 1.74 -8.71 -16.85
CA LYS A 90 3.08 -8.18 -17.03
C LYS A 90 3.29 -6.87 -16.26
N ALA A 91 2.38 -5.92 -16.42
CA ALA A 91 2.45 -4.63 -15.74
C ALA A 91 2.37 -4.79 -14.20
N LEU A 92 1.50 -5.70 -13.72
CA LEU A 92 1.42 -6.02 -12.30
C LEU A 92 2.72 -6.64 -11.78
N ALA A 93 3.33 -7.58 -12.51
CA ALA A 93 4.59 -8.19 -12.06
C ALA A 93 5.71 -7.15 -11.90
N GLU A 94 5.83 -6.20 -12.84
CA GLU A 94 6.81 -5.10 -12.77
C GLU A 94 6.53 -4.17 -11.58
N THR A 95 5.29 -3.69 -11.43
CA THR A 95 4.93 -2.77 -10.34
C THR A 95 5.00 -3.43 -8.95
N ILE A 96 4.62 -4.71 -8.87
CA ILE A 96 4.68 -5.47 -7.62
C ILE A 96 6.13 -5.77 -7.23
N PHE A 97 7.03 -5.99 -8.20
CA PHE A 97 8.45 -6.14 -7.92
C PHE A 97 9.04 -4.86 -7.29
N ASP A 98 8.74 -3.69 -7.86
CA ASP A 98 9.17 -2.41 -7.31
C ASP A 98 8.57 -2.18 -5.92
N PHE A 99 7.28 -2.50 -5.75
CA PHE A 99 6.60 -2.33 -4.46
C PHE A 99 7.17 -3.28 -3.39
N LYS A 100 7.49 -4.53 -3.72
CA LYS A 100 8.17 -5.46 -2.82
C LYS A 100 9.52 -4.91 -2.39
N SER A 101 10.30 -4.38 -3.33
CA SER A 101 11.62 -3.77 -3.05
C SER A 101 11.49 -2.63 -2.04
N CYS A 102 10.50 -1.73 -2.24
CA CYS A 102 10.18 -0.67 -1.28
C CYS A 102 9.80 -1.22 0.10
N ILE A 103 8.98 -2.28 0.18
CA ILE A 103 8.60 -2.89 1.46
C ILE A 103 9.81 -3.55 2.16
N TYR A 104 10.72 -4.17 1.41
CA TYR A 104 11.92 -4.79 1.98
C TYR A 104 12.87 -3.77 2.59
N GLU A 105 13.03 -2.59 1.97
CA GLU A 105 13.82 -1.48 2.54
C GLU A 105 13.25 -0.97 3.87
N LEU A 106 11.92 -1.08 4.04
CA LEU A 106 11.21 -0.69 5.25
C LEU A 106 11.12 -1.81 6.29
N THR A 107 11.65 -2.99 5.99
CA THR A 107 11.52 -4.15 6.87
C THR A 107 12.51 -4.07 8.03
N THR A 108 11.97 -4.04 9.25
CA THR A 108 12.67 -4.12 10.52
C THR A 108 12.28 -5.42 11.24
N PRO A 109 13.09 -5.94 12.17
CA PRO A 109 12.77 -7.18 12.88
C PRO A 109 11.44 -7.11 13.67
N GLU A 110 10.98 -5.90 14.00
CA GLU A 110 9.75 -5.66 14.76
C GLU A 110 8.49 -5.69 13.87
N ASN A 111 8.59 -5.26 12.61
CA ASN A 111 7.46 -5.18 11.67
C ASN A 111 7.44 -6.32 10.62
N ALA A 112 8.46 -7.19 10.62
CA ALA A 112 8.65 -8.22 9.59
C ALA A 112 7.44 -9.14 9.40
N LYS A 113 6.70 -9.48 10.46
CA LYS A 113 5.52 -10.35 10.37
C LYS A 113 4.36 -9.67 9.62
N ASP A 114 4.15 -8.39 9.87
CA ASP A 114 3.05 -7.64 9.27
C ASP A 114 3.39 -7.27 7.82
N LEU A 115 4.65 -6.89 7.56
CA LEU A 115 5.10 -6.63 6.19
C LEU A 115 5.12 -7.90 5.34
N ALA A 116 5.44 -9.07 5.92
CA ALA A 116 5.29 -10.34 5.22
C ALA A 116 3.84 -10.61 4.80
N LEU A 117 2.85 -10.17 5.60
CA LEU A 117 1.45 -10.24 5.20
C LEU A 117 1.12 -9.28 4.05
N ALA A 118 1.65 -8.07 4.06
CA ALA A 118 1.48 -7.13 2.95
C ALA A 118 2.07 -7.70 1.64
N VAL A 119 3.27 -8.28 1.71
CA VAL A 119 3.92 -8.96 0.58
C VAL A 119 3.10 -10.15 0.11
N LEU A 120 2.54 -10.96 1.03
CA LEU A 120 1.68 -12.08 0.68
C LEU A 120 0.44 -11.63 -0.10
N VAL A 121 -0.23 -10.57 0.34
CA VAL A 121 -1.40 -10.02 -0.37
C VAL A 121 -1.03 -9.54 -1.76
N LEU A 122 0.13 -8.87 -1.91
CA LEU A 122 0.64 -8.48 -3.22
C LEU A 122 0.89 -9.69 -4.13
N GLU A 123 1.46 -10.77 -3.60
CA GLU A 123 1.67 -12.01 -4.34
C GLU A 123 0.38 -12.70 -4.75
N LEU A 124 -0.66 -12.66 -3.90
CA LEU A 124 -1.97 -13.21 -4.24
C LEU A 124 -2.60 -12.45 -5.41
N ILE A 125 -2.47 -11.12 -5.44
CA ILE A 125 -2.92 -10.28 -6.56
C ILE A 125 -2.13 -10.58 -7.84
N GLU A 126 -0.81 -10.74 -7.74
CA GLU A 126 0.06 -11.08 -8.86
C GLU A 126 -0.31 -12.46 -9.46
N ARG A 127 -0.40 -13.47 -8.59
CA ARG A 127 -0.66 -14.85 -9.00
C ARG A 127 -2.07 -15.04 -9.52
N SER A 128 -3.07 -14.36 -8.95
CA SER A 128 -4.45 -14.43 -9.45
C SER A 128 -4.55 -13.92 -10.89
N ALA A 129 -3.83 -12.83 -11.22
CA ALA A 129 -3.75 -12.30 -12.58
C ALA A 129 -3.03 -13.27 -13.54
N ALA A 130 -1.93 -13.87 -13.11
CA ALA A 130 -1.17 -14.84 -13.90
C ALA A 130 -1.94 -16.15 -14.18
N LEU A 131 -2.72 -16.64 -13.21
CA LEU A 131 -3.52 -17.86 -13.34
C LEU A 131 -4.66 -17.71 -14.34
N ARG A 132 -5.30 -16.53 -14.45
CA ARG A 132 -6.34 -16.28 -15.46
C ARG A 132 -5.82 -16.41 -16.90
N LEU A 133 -4.56 -16.10 -17.15
CA LEU A 133 -3.95 -16.30 -18.46
C LEU A 133 -3.88 -17.76 -18.88
N HIS A 134 -3.66 -18.64 -17.91
CA HIS A 134 -3.54 -20.07 -18.15
C HIS A 134 -4.91 -20.76 -18.23
N GLY A 135 -5.91 -20.23 -17.51
CA GLY A 135 -7.31 -20.72 -17.56
C GLY A 135 -8.08 -20.33 -18.84
N SER A 136 -7.65 -19.31 -19.58
CA SER A 136 -8.33 -18.84 -20.81
C SER A 136 -7.99 -19.66 -22.07
N ARG A 137 -7.31 -20.81 -21.94
CA ARG A 137 -6.96 -21.73 -23.03
C ARG A 137 -7.76 -23.05 -23.05
N ALA A 138 -8.82 -23.15 -22.23
CA ALA A 138 -9.72 -24.30 -22.19
C ALA A 138 -11.06 -23.98 -22.88
#